data_AF-A0A9N9AL97-F1
#
_entry.id   AF-A0A9N9AL97-F1
#
_cell.length_a   1.000
_cell.length_b   1.000
_cell.length_c   1.000
_cell.angle_alpha   90.00
_cell.angle_beta   90.00
_cell.angle_gamma   90.00
#
_symmetry.space_group_name_H-M   'P 1'
#
loop_
_entity.id
_entity.type
_entity.pdbx_description
1 polymer ?
#
loop_
_entity_poly.entity_id
_entity_poly.type
_entity_poly.pdbx_seq_one_letter_code
_entity_poly.pdbx_strand_id
1 'polypeptide(L)'
;MSGGGYNYNQQGYRPPPPQGGYGPPPQSFQSPPPQHQQAGRPPHSGGAQQPPPGADPQLYYWFQAVDTDKSGALTTEELQRALINGDWSPFNIETVRLMMNMFDTDNTGTITFSEFAGLWRYIEDWKKCFQTFDADSSGTINFSELKTALRTFGYNLSDNFVNLLIKKYDKYGGEKNAGKGDVTFDNFVQSCVTIKTLTDAFRRYDTDNDGWILINYEQFLELVVTNR
;
A
#
# COMPACT_ATOMS: atom_id res chain seq x y z
N MET A 1 -29.17 -56.99 11.95
CA MET A 1 -29.94 -57.56 10.83
C MET A 1 -30.08 -56.48 9.76
N SER A 2 -29.93 -56.88 8.49
CA SER A 2 -29.90 -56.05 7.26
C SER A 2 -28.58 -55.28 7.06
N GLY A 3 -27.75 -55.47 6.03
CA GLY A 3 -27.88 -56.18 4.75
C GLY A 3 -27.62 -55.19 3.60
N GLY A 4 -26.48 -55.30 2.90
CA GLY A 4 -26.16 -54.47 1.74
C GLY A 4 -24.70 -54.64 1.27
N GLY A 5 -24.45 -55.65 0.45
CA GLY A 5 -23.17 -55.89 -0.23
C GLY A 5 -23.18 -55.33 -1.65
N TYR A 6 -22.02 -54.91 -2.14
CA TYR A 6 -21.78 -54.62 -3.55
C TYR A 6 -20.70 -55.54 -4.10
N ASN A 7 -21.04 -56.17 -5.21
CA ASN A 7 -20.32 -57.25 -5.89
C ASN A 7 -19.37 -56.71 -6.96
N TYR A 8 -18.27 -57.43 -7.15
CA TYR A 8 -17.26 -57.30 -8.20
C TYR A 8 -17.74 -57.89 -9.54
N ASN A 9 -17.25 -57.33 -10.66
CA ASN A 9 -16.93 -58.01 -11.94
C ASN A 9 -16.24 -56.96 -12.83
N GLN A 10 -14.95 -57.00 -13.20
CA GLN A 10 -14.08 -57.99 -13.85
C GLN A 10 -14.52 -58.48 -15.25
N GLN A 11 -13.51 -58.52 -16.14
CA GLN A 11 -13.39 -59.16 -17.47
C GLN A 11 -13.68 -58.26 -18.69
N GLY A 12 -12.85 -58.20 -19.74
CA GLY A 12 -11.67 -59.01 -20.05
C GLY A 12 -10.93 -58.54 -21.31
N TYR A 13 -9.62 -58.81 -21.32
CA TYR A 13 -8.69 -58.70 -22.46
C TYR A 13 -8.84 -59.90 -23.40
N ARG A 14 -8.58 -59.73 -24.72
CA ARG A 14 -8.00 -60.73 -25.66
C ARG A 14 -7.74 -60.16 -27.10
N PRO A 15 -6.94 -60.83 -27.97
CA PRO A 15 -5.74 -60.30 -28.64
C PRO A 15 -5.85 -60.19 -30.19
N PRO A 16 -4.79 -59.85 -30.97
CA PRO A 16 -4.89 -59.43 -32.38
C PRO A 16 -4.55 -60.55 -33.40
N PRO A 17 -4.84 -60.36 -34.70
CA PRO A 17 -4.21 -61.10 -35.81
C PRO A 17 -3.43 -60.21 -36.81
N PRO A 18 -2.63 -60.79 -37.75
CA PRO A 18 -1.26 -60.33 -38.02
C PRO A 18 -0.96 -59.74 -39.43
N GLN A 19 0.19 -59.06 -39.47
CA GLN A 19 1.20 -58.86 -40.54
C GLN A 19 0.84 -58.98 -42.05
N GLY A 20 1.32 -57.99 -42.82
CA GLY A 20 1.88 -58.23 -44.16
C GLY A 20 2.08 -56.97 -45.02
N GLY A 21 3.31 -56.74 -45.51
CA GLY A 21 3.53 -56.01 -46.76
C GLY A 21 4.59 -54.91 -46.75
N TYR A 22 5.81 -55.25 -47.16
CA TYR A 22 6.91 -54.34 -47.53
C TYR A 22 6.67 -53.65 -48.89
N GLY A 23 7.07 -52.38 -49.05
CA GLY A 23 7.23 -51.70 -50.34
C GLY A 23 8.07 -50.41 -50.23
N PRO A 24 9.05 -50.14 -51.13
CA PRO A 24 10.08 -49.09 -50.97
C PRO A 24 9.66 -47.70 -51.49
N PRO A 25 10.44 -46.62 -51.22
CA PRO A 25 10.03 -45.23 -51.45
C PRO A 25 10.45 -44.71 -52.84
N PRO A 26 9.82 -43.64 -53.34
CA PRO A 26 10.46 -42.76 -54.30
C PRO A 26 10.90 -41.45 -53.61
N GLN A 27 12.20 -41.20 -53.66
CA GLN A 27 12.76 -39.85 -53.55
C GLN A 27 12.25 -38.99 -54.72
N SER A 28 11.88 -37.74 -54.47
CA SER A 28 12.53 -36.58 -55.09
C SER A 28 11.76 -35.26 -54.91
N PHE A 29 12.55 -34.20 -54.93
CA PHE A 29 12.23 -32.78 -55.11
C PHE A 29 11.84 -31.95 -53.88
N GLN A 30 12.89 -31.31 -53.35
CA GLN A 30 12.87 -30.05 -52.64
C GLN A 30 12.02 -29.00 -53.36
N SER A 31 11.22 -28.26 -52.58
CA SER A 31 10.80 -26.89 -52.87
C SER A 31 10.66 -26.15 -51.54
N PRO A 32 11.16 -24.91 -51.41
CA PRO A 32 11.16 -24.17 -50.14
C PRO A 32 9.74 -23.72 -49.76
N PRO A 33 9.41 -23.62 -48.45
CA PRO A 33 8.12 -23.09 -48.03
C PRO A 33 8.03 -21.57 -48.32
N PRO A 34 6.84 -21.05 -48.67
CA PRO A 34 6.65 -19.64 -48.97
C PRO A 34 6.88 -18.76 -47.74
N GLN A 35 7.61 -17.66 -47.91
CA GLN A 35 7.61 -16.54 -46.96
C GLN A 35 6.19 -15.95 -46.89
N HIS A 36 5.44 -16.33 -45.86
CA HIS A 36 4.23 -15.62 -45.50
C HIS A 36 4.61 -14.25 -44.94
N GLN A 37 4.27 -13.23 -45.74
CA GLN A 37 4.17 -11.84 -45.37
C GLN A 37 3.50 -11.71 -44.00
N GLN A 38 4.17 -10.99 -43.08
CA GLN A 38 3.57 -10.53 -41.83
C GLN A 38 2.41 -9.61 -42.17
N ALA A 39 1.20 -10.20 -42.19
CA ALA A 39 -0.05 -9.47 -42.15
C ALA A 39 -0.19 -8.78 -40.79
N GLY A 40 -0.72 -7.56 -40.83
CA GLY A 40 -0.66 -6.57 -39.76
C GLY A 40 -1.13 -7.07 -38.40
N ARG A 41 -0.39 -6.66 -37.37
CA ARG A 41 -0.90 -6.66 -36.00
C ARG A 41 -2.18 -5.81 -35.95
N PRO A 42 -3.22 -6.26 -35.21
CA PRO A 42 -4.41 -5.43 -35.02
C PRO A 42 -4.03 -4.13 -34.29
N PRO A 43 -4.70 -3.01 -34.57
CA PRO A 43 -4.51 -1.80 -33.78
C PRO A 43 -5.05 -2.08 -32.38
N HIS A 44 -4.16 -2.16 -31.40
CA HIS A 44 -4.54 -2.20 -29.98
C HIS A 44 -5.12 -0.82 -29.62
N SER A 45 -6.43 -0.70 -29.78
CA SER A 45 -7.23 0.39 -29.23
C SER A 45 -7.42 0.14 -27.73
N GLY A 46 -6.60 0.81 -26.92
CA GLY A 46 -6.62 0.78 -25.46
C GLY A 46 -5.22 0.89 -24.91
N GLY A 47 -4.67 2.11 -24.87
CA GLY A 47 -3.30 2.39 -24.43
C GLY A 47 -3.11 2.08 -22.95
N ALA A 48 -2.80 0.83 -22.63
CA ALA A 48 -2.03 0.53 -21.43
C ALA A 48 -0.62 1.05 -21.69
N GLN A 49 -0.30 2.20 -21.11
CA GLN A 49 1.08 2.66 -21.06
C GLN A 49 1.91 1.52 -20.44
N GLN A 50 3.05 1.20 -21.05
CA GLN A 50 3.95 0.20 -20.52
C GLN A 50 4.71 0.80 -19.33
N PRO A 51 5.09 -0.01 -18.33
CA PRO A 51 5.89 0.49 -17.22
C PRO A 51 7.16 1.17 -17.76
N PRO A 52 7.58 2.32 -17.18
CA PRO A 52 8.82 2.96 -17.55
C PRO A 52 10.00 1.98 -17.44
N PRO A 53 11.04 2.09 -18.30
CA PRO A 53 12.22 1.23 -18.21
C PRO A 53 12.84 1.28 -16.80
N GLY A 54 12.96 0.12 -16.15
CA GLY A 54 13.50 0.01 -14.78
C GLY A 54 12.47 0.19 -13.65
N ALA A 55 11.20 0.44 -13.97
CA ALA A 55 10.12 0.47 -12.99
C ALA A 55 9.73 -0.93 -12.51
N ASP A 56 9.29 -1.01 -11.26
CA ASP A 56 8.66 -2.22 -10.72
C ASP A 56 7.30 -2.45 -11.42
N PRO A 57 7.09 -3.58 -12.13
CA PRO A 57 5.85 -3.83 -12.86
C PRO A 57 4.61 -3.92 -11.98
N GLN A 58 4.75 -4.44 -10.75
CA GLN A 58 3.63 -4.58 -9.82
C GLN A 58 3.22 -3.22 -9.26
N LEU A 59 4.20 -2.40 -8.91
CA LEU A 59 3.94 -1.04 -8.46
C LEU A 59 3.30 -0.18 -9.55
N TYR A 60 3.75 -0.34 -10.79
CA TYR A 60 3.17 0.36 -11.94
C TYR A 60 1.73 -0.09 -12.22
N TYR A 61 1.44 -1.38 -12.06
CA TYR A 61 0.07 -1.88 -12.13
C TYR A 61 -0.82 -1.27 -11.04
N TRP A 62 -0.33 -1.17 -9.79
CA TRP A 62 -1.07 -0.50 -8.73
C TRP A 62 -1.29 0.98 -9.03
N PHE A 63 -0.27 1.69 -9.50
CA PHE A 63 -0.42 3.09 -9.93
C PHE A 63 -1.54 3.24 -10.95
N GLN A 64 -1.56 2.42 -12.00
CA GLN A 64 -2.61 2.44 -13.02
C GLN A 64 -4.00 2.05 -12.49
N ALA A 65 -4.07 1.27 -11.41
CA ALA A 65 -5.33 0.94 -10.76
C ALA A 65 -5.88 2.08 -9.90
N VAL A 66 -5.00 2.95 -9.37
CA VAL A 66 -5.37 4.14 -8.60
C VAL A 66 -5.68 5.33 -9.51
N ASP A 67 -4.95 5.46 -10.63
CA ASP A 67 -5.14 6.48 -11.67
C ASP A 67 -6.41 6.18 -12.48
N THR A 68 -7.56 6.59 -11.95
CA THR A 68 -8.87 6.22 -12.49
C THR A 68 -9.19 6.97 -13.78
N ASP A 69 -8.72 8.21 -13.89
CA ASP A 69 -8.93 9.05 -15.07
C ASP A 69 -7.82 8.88 -16.13
N LYS A 70 -6.76 8.14 -15.81
CA LYS A 70 -5.60 7.85 -16.67
C LYS A 70 -4.85 9.12 -17.06
N SER A 71 -4.84 10.11 -16.18
CA SER A 71 -4.11 11.36 -16.37
C SER A 71 -2.59 11.17 -16.28
N GLY A 72 -2.12 10.07 -15.68
CA GLY A 72 -0.70 9.80 -15.43
C GLY A 72 -0.18 10.45 -14.14
N ALA A 73 -1.06 11.04 -13.32
CA ALA A 73 -0.75 11.58 -12.01
C ALA A 73 -1.93 11.36 -11.05
N LEU A 74 -1.65 11.04 -9.78
CA LEU A 74 -2.69 10.73 -8.81
C LEU A 74 -3.11 11.97 -8.04
N THR A 75 -4.42 12.23 -8.00
CA THR A 75 -5.01 13.24 -7.12
C THR A 75 -5.15 12.73 -5.68
N THR A 76 -5.35 13.65 -4.73
CA THR A 76 -5.62 13.28 -3.32
C THR A 76 -6.84 12.38 -3.20
N GLU A 77 -7.89 12.64 -3.99
CA GLU A 77 -9.13 11.87 -3.97
C GLU A 77 -8.96 10.46 -4.51
N GLU A 78 -8.16 10.28 -5.57
CA GLU A 78 -7.83 8.96 -6.10
C GLU A 78 -7.02 8.14 -5.11
N LEU A 79 -6.00 8.74 -4.52
CA LEU A 79 -5.18 8.09 -3.51
C LEU A 79 -6.01 7.72 -2.26
N GLN A 80 -6.90 8.61 -1.80
CA GLN A 80 -7.79 8.32 -0.68
C GLN A 80 -8.71 7.12 -0.98
N ARG A 81 -9.28 7.05 -2.18
CA ARG A 81 -10.17 5.94 -2.58
C ARG A 81 -9.44 4.61 -2.66
N ALA A 82 -8.14 4.64 -2.99
CA ALA A 82 -7.31 3.45 -3.07
C ALA A 82 -6.84 2.93 -1.70
N LEU A 83 -6.83 3.79 -0.67
CA LEU A 83 -6.35 3.45 0.66
C LEU A 83 -7.52 3.13 1.61
N ILE A 84 -7.43 1.96 2.24
CA ILE A 84 -8.40 1.50 3.25
C ILE A 84 -7.62 1.05 4.49
N ASN A 85 -8.12 1.39 5.66
CA ASN A 85 -7.56 0.95 6.94
C ASN A 85 -7.79 -0.55 7.20
N GLY A 86 -7.06 -1.13 8.14
CA GLY A 86 -7.26 -2.53 8.55
C GLY A 86 -8.67 -2.82 9.09
N ASP A 87 -9.35 -1.81 9.62
CA ASP A 87 -10.72 -1.86 10.11
C ASP A 87 -11.79 -1.61 9.02
N TRP A 88 -11.39 -1.60 7.75
CA TRP A 88 -12.23 -1.33 6.57
C TRP A 88 -12.75 0.10 6.44
N SER A 89 -12.32 1.00 7.34
CA SER A 89 -12.75 2.38 7.28
C SER A 89 -11.96 3.16 6.21
N PRO A 90 -12.56 4.19 5.59
CA PRO A 90 -11.85 5.03 4.63
C PRO A 90 -10.67 5.74 5.28
N PHE A 91 -9.57 5.88 4.54
CA PHE A 91 -8.41 6.65 4.98
C PHE A 91 -8.77 8.11 5.26
N ASN A 92 -8.21 8.66 6.33
CA ASN A 92 -8.32 10.06 6.69
C ASN A 92 -7.66 10.93 5.60
N ILE A 93 -8.46 11.84 5.04
CA ILE A 93 -8.02 12.74 3.96
C ILE A 93 -6.85 13.63 4.39
N GLU A 94 -6.79 14.04 5.66
CA GLU A 94 -5.68 14.83 6.18
C GLU A 94 -4.37 14.04 6.18
N THR A 95 -4.44 12.74 6.51
CA THR A 95 -3.29 11.85 6.41
C THR A 95 -2.84 11.69 4.95
N VAL A 96 -3.78 11.55 4.01
CA VAL A 96 -3.46 11.45 2.58
C VAL A 96 -2.78 12.72 2.08
N ARG A 97 -3.29 13.90 2.45
CA ARG A 97 -2.67 15.20 2.10
C ARG A 97 -1.28 15.34 2.69
N LEU A 98 -1.10 14.95 3.96
CA LEU A 98 0.20 14.93 4.61
C LEU A 98 1.20 14.04 3.87
N MET A 99 0.77 12.84 3.49
CA MET A 99 1.57 11.91 2.70
C MET A 99 1.90 12.48 1.31
N MET A 100 0.94 13.12 0.64
CA MET A 100 1.21 13.77 -0.64
C MET A 100 2.24 14.88 -0.51
N ASN A 101 2.08 15.80 0.44
CA ASN A 101 2.99 16.93 0.62
C ASN A 101 4.45 16.52 0.91
N MET A 102 4.69 15.29 1.40
CA MET A 102 6.04 14.77 1.61
C MET A 102 6.74 14.32 0.32
N PHE A 103 5.96 13.95 -0.70
CA PHE A 103 6.46 13.31 -1.93
C PHE A 103 6.17 14.11 -3.19
N ASP A 104 5.21 15.03 -3.16
CA ASP A 104 4.93 16.03 -4.19
C ASP A 104 6.05 17.07 -4.19
N THR A 105 7.11 16.78 -4.93
CA THR A 105 8.33 17.61 -4.94
C THR A 105 8.18 18.85 -5.80
N ASP A 106 7.27 18.83 -6.77
CA ASP A 106 7.01 19.92 -7.70
C ASP A 106 5.81 20.79 -7.30
N ASN A 107 5.13 20.46 -6.18
CA ASN A 107 3.96 21.14 -5.65
C ASN A 107 2.81 21.23 -6.67
N THR A 108 2.67 20.20 -7.50
CA THR A 108 1.57 20.14 -8.48
C THR A 108 0.23 19.84 -7.82
N GLY A 109 0.24 19.37 -6.57
CA GLY A 109 -0.93 18.82 -5.91
C GLY A 109 -1.30 17.44 -6.44
N THR A 110 -0.39 16.78 -7.16
CA THR A 110 -0.58 15.44 -7.73
C THR A 110 0.67 14.59 -7.53
N ILE A 111 0.53 13.26 -7.63
CA ILE A 111 1.65 12.33 -7.46
C ILE A 111 1.91 11.60 -8.78
N THR A 112 3.07 11.85 -9.38
CA THR A 112 3.55 11.11 -10.55
C THR A 112 3.94 9.67 -10.17
N PHE A 113 4.11 8.78 -11.17
CA PHE A 113 4.57 7.42 -10.89
C PHE A 113 5.91 7.37 -10.13
N SER A 114 6.84 8.27 -10.46
CA SER A 114 8.13 8.39 -9.77
C SER A 114 7.97 8.67 -8.28
N GLU A 115 7.06 9.57 -7.93
CA GLU A 115 6.77 9.96 -6.55
C GLU A 115 5.96 8.88 -5.83
N PHE A 116 5.02 8.25 -6.54
CA PHE A 116 4.24 7.12 -6.04
C PHE A 116 5.13 5.96 -5.60
N ALA A 117 6.24 5.71 -6.28
CA ALA A 117 7.20 4.69 -5.86
C ALA A 117 7.87 4.99 -4.52
N GLY A 118 8.14 6.27 -4.22
CA GLY A 118 8.62 6.70 -2.91
C GLY A 118 7.54 6.57 -1.85
N LEU A 119 6.35 7.09 -2.16
CA LEU A 119 5.18 7.05 -1.28
C LEU A 119 4.77 5.60 -0.92
N TRP A 120 4.78 4.69 -1.89
CA TRP A 120 4.41 3.30 -1.65
C TRP A 120 5.36 2.61 -0.68
N ARG A 121 6.68 2.79 -0.86
CA ARG A 121 7.69 2.27 0.08
C ARG A 121 7.48 2.84 1.48
N TYR A 122 7.21 4.15 1.57
CA TYR A 122 6.90 4.80 2.83
C TYR A 122 5.67 4.18 3.51
N ILE A 123 4.58 3.95 2.77
CA ILE A 123 3.38 3.27 3.28
C ILE A 123 3.70 1.84 3.71
N GLU A 124 4.48 1.07 2.95
CA GLU A 124 4.88 -0.29 3.33
C GLU A 124 5.69 -0.34 4.62
N ASP A 125 6.64 0.58 4.79
CA ASP A 125 7.46 0.64 5.99
C ASP A 125 6.63 1.04 7.21
N TRP A 126 5.70 2.00 7.05
CA TRP A 126 4.73 2.31 8.10
C TRP A 126 3.81 1.14 8.42
N LYS A 127 3.36 0.36 7.42
CA LYS A 127 2.54 -0.84 7.65
C LYS A 127 3.29 -1.87 8.48
N LYS A 128 4.56 -2.16 8.15
CA LYS A 128 5.41 -3.08 8.94
C LYS A 128 5.59 -2.58 10.38
N CYS A 129 5.82 -1.27 10.52
CA CYS A 129 5.94 -0.62 11.82
C CYS A 129 4.65 -0.75 12.63
N PHE A 130 3.50 -0.45 12.04
CA PHE A 130 2.19 -0.57 12.67
C PHE A 130 1.92 -2.01 13.13
N GLN A 131 2.16 -3.01 12.26
CA GLN A 131 2.00 -4.43 12.58
C GLN A 131 2.92 -4.91 13.72
N THR A 132 4.03 -4.23 13.97
CA THR A 132 4.91 -4.56 15.10
C THR A 132 4.30 -4.13 16.44
N PHE A 133 3.45 -3.11 16.44
CA PHE A 133 2.83 -2.56 17.65
C PHE A 133 1.37 -2.98 17.85
N ASP A 134 0.65 -3.34 16.78
CA ASP A 134 -0.68 -3.95 16.80
C ASP A 134 -0.56 -5.41 17.27
N ALA A 135 -0.37 -5.60 18.58
CA ALA A 135 0.04 -6.87 19.17
C ALA A 135 -1.12 -7.88 19.17
N ASP A 136 -2.35 -7.40 19.22
CA ASP A 136 -3.56 -8.21 19.15
C ASP A 136 -4.07 -8.40 17.71
N SER A 137 -3.41 -7.79 16.71
CA SER A 137 -3.83 -7.82 15.30
C SER A 137 -5.27 -7.34 15.11
N SER A 138 -5.70 -6.38 15.91
CA SER A 138 -7.03 -5.77 15.84
C SER A 138 -7.21 -4.91 14.60
N GLY A 139 -6.12 -4.51 13.94
CA GLY A 139 -6.12 -3.53 12.87
C GLY A 139 -6.15 -2.08 13.37
N THR A 140 -5.99 -1.89 14.69
CA THR A 140 -5.97 -0.60 15.38
C THR A 140 -4.91 -0.59 16.47
N ILE A 141 -4.50 0.59 16.94
CA ILE A 141 -3.51 0.77 18.00
C ILE A 141 -4.20 1.37 19.22
N ASN A 142 -4.24 0.62 20.33
CA ASN A 142 -4.80 1.09 21.59
C ASN A 142 -3.80 1.96 22.37
N PHE A 143 -4.21 2.45 23.55
CA PHE A 143 -3.37 3.28 24.41
C PHE A 143 -2.01 2.65 24.78
N SER A 144 -2.02 1.37 25.16
CA SER A 144 -0.80 0.68 25.62
C SER A 144 0.18 0.49 24.47
N GLU A 145 -0.34 0.17 23.29
CA GLU A 145 0.42 -0.01 22.06
C GLU A 145 1.00 1.31 21.55
N LEU A 146 0.19 2.39 21.54
CA LEU A 146 0.67 3.72 21.16
C LEU A 146 1.77 4.20 22.10
N LYS A 147 1.59 4.03 23.41
CA LYS A 147 2.60 4.38 24.41
C LYS A 147 3.90 3.60 24.19
N THR A 148 3.80 2.32 23.85
CA THR A 148 4.95 1.47 23.55
C THR A 148 5.64 1.91 22.26
N ALA A 149 4.88 2.22 21.21
CA ALA A 149 5.40 2.73 19.94
C ALA A 149 6.17 4.03 20.13
N LEU A 150 5.56 5.03 20.79
CA LEU A 150 6.16 6.33 21.04
C LEU A 150 7.45 6.21 21.87
N ARG A 151 7.44 5.35 22.90
CA ARG A 151 8.65 5.07 23.69
C ARG A 151 9.75 4.41 22.85
N THR A 152 9.39 3.50 21.95
CA THR A 152 10.32 2.82 21.04
C THR A 152 10.94 3.81 20.04
N PHE A 153 10.17 4.82 19.61
CA PHE A 153 10.69 5.92 18.79
C PHE A 153 11.53 6.94 19.58
N GLY A 154 11.71 6.75 20.89
CA GLY A 154 12.51 7.62 21.74
C GLY A 154 11.74 8.78 22.37
N TYR A 155 10.41 8.79 22.29
CA TYR A 155 9.58 9.81 22.93
C TYR A 155 9.17 9.39 24.34
N ASN A 156 9.55 10.17 25.34
CA ASN A 156 9.14 9.96 26.73
C ASN A 156 7.97 10.91 27.08
N LEU A 157 6.76 10.52 26.67
CA LEU A 157 5.55 11.32 26.82
C LEU A 157 4.71 10.85 28.00
N SER A 158 4.03 11.79 28.66
CA SER A 158 3.15 11.48 29.79
C SER A 158 1.86 10.78 29.33
N ASP A 159 1.29 9.96 30.21
CA ASP A 159 0.03 9.24 29.94
C ASP A 159 -1.12 10.19 29.60
N ASN A 160 -1.14 11.38 30.21
CA ASN A 160 -2.12 12.43 29.88
C ASN A 160 -1.96 12.92 28.43
N PHE A 161 -0.72 13.09 27.97
CA PHE A 161 -0.45 13.52 26.60
C PHE A 161 -0.73 12.41 25.58
N VAL A 162 -0.40 11.16 25.89
CA VAL A 162 -0.75 10.01 25.03
C VAL A 162 -2.27 9.89 24.89
N ASN A 163 -3.02 10.05 25.99
CA ASN A 163 -4.49 10.10 25.92
C ASN A 163 -5.02 11.28 25.10
N LEU A 164 -4.36 12.44 25.15
CA LEU A 164 -4.70 13.58 24.31
C LEU A 164 -4.50 13.27 22.82
N LEU A 165 -3.39 12.58 22.47
CA LEU A 165 -3.13 12.14 21.10
C LEU A 165 -4.22 11.19 20.60
N ILE A 166 -4.58 10.18 21.39
CA ILE A 166 -5.66 9.25 21.03
C ILE A 166 -6.96 10.02 20.81
N LYS A 167 -7.35 10.90 21.73
CA LYS A 167 -8.57 11.70 21.56
C LYS A 167 -8.55 12.60 20.33
N LYS A 168 -7.38 13.12 19.96
CA LYS A 168 -7.22 13.99 18.79
C LYS A 168 -7.32 13.21 17.48
N TYR A 169 -6.82 11.97 17.44
CA TYR A 169 -6.71 11.17 16.22
C TYR A 169 -7.71 9.99 16.17
N ASP A 170 -8.50 9.77 17.21
CA ASP A 170 -9.61 8.82 17.19
C ASP A 170 -10.75 9.39 16.33
N LYS A 171 -10.93 8.77 15.16
CA LYS A 171 -11.95 9.06 14.15
C LYS A 171 -13.38 9.13 14.71
N TYR A 172 -13.67 8.43 15.81
CA TYR A 172 -15.00 8.34 16.42
C TYR A 172 -15.15 9.16 17.71
N GLY A 173 -14.08 9.81 18.17
CA GLY A 173 -14.06 10.61 19.40
C GLY A 173 -14.87 11.92 19.32
N GLY A 174 -15.28 12.34 18.12
CA GLY A 174 -15.79 13.68 17.85
C GLY A 174 -17.19 14.01 18.41
N GLU A 175 -18.10 13.05 18.60
CA GLU A 175 -19.49 13.43 18.92
C GLU A 175 -20.11 12.88 20.21
N LYS A 176 -19.70 11.75 20.80
CA LYS A 176 -20.43 11.23 22.01
C LYS A 176 -19.59 10.35 22.96
N ASN A 177 -18.30 10.62 23.18
CA ASN A 177 -17.46 9.73 24.02
C ASN A 177 -17.59 8.23 23.62
N ALA A 178 -17.82 7.97 22.33
CA ALA A 178 -18.01 6.64 21.74
C ALA A 178 -16.78 6.19 20.94
N GLY A 179 -15.69 6.96 21.02
CA GLY A 179 -14.39 6.51 20.56
C GLY A 179 -14.00 5.23 21.30
N LYS A 180 -13.54 4.22 20.54
CA LYS A 180 -13.04 2.97 21.16
C LYS A 180 -11.76 3.21 21.98
N GLY A 181 -11.12 4.36 21.79
CA GLY A 181 -9.81 4.64 22.37
C GLY A 181 -8.66 4.05 21.56
N ASP A 182 -8.94 3.69 20.31
CA ASP A 182 -8.01 3.04 19.39
C ASP A 182 -7.77 3.92 18.17
N VAL A 183 -6.56 3.83 17.63
CA VAL A 183 -6.07 4.65 16.53
C VAL A 183 -5.88 3.77 15.30
N THR A 184 -6.55 4.10 14.20
CA THR A 184 -6.39 3.42 12.91
C THR A 184 -5.02 3.70 12.27
N PHE A 185 -4.63 2.89 11.29
CA PHE A 185 -3.31 2.99 10.64
C PHE A 185 -2.99 4.40 10.12
N ASP A 186 -3.91 5.00 9.36
CA ASP A 186 -3.81 6.38 8.88
C ASP A 186 -3.54 7.39 10.02
N ASN A 187 -4.37 7.35 11.05
CA ASN A 187 -4.31 8.23 12.20
C ASN A 187 -3.04 8.00 13.05
N PHE A 188 -2.53 6.76 13.09
CA PHE A 188 -1.25 6.44 13.70
C PHE A 188 -0.09 7.10 12.94
N VAL A 189 -0.09 6.99 11.61
CA VAL A 189 0.93 7.66 10.77
C VAL A 189 0.85 9.17 10.94
N GLN A 190 -0.35 9.77 10.88
CA GLN A 190 -0.53 11.20 11.06
C GLN A 190 -0.05 11.67 12.44
N SER A 191 -0.38 10.93 13.51
CA SER A 191 0.07 11.21 14.87
C SER A 191 1.59 11.20 14.98
N CYS A 192 2.25 10.14 14.49
CA CYS A 192 3.70 9.99 14.59
C CYS A 192 4.44 11.05 13.77
N VAL A 193 3.98 11.33 12.55
CA VAL A 193 4.54 12.39 11.72
C VAL A 193 4.40 13.74 12.41
N THR A 194 3.22 14.05 12.95
CA THR A 194 2.98 15.33 13.63
C THR A 194 3.90 15.47 14.84
N ILE A 195 4.05 14.41 15.64
CA ILE A 195 4.98 14.41 16.80
C ILE A 195 6.41 14.65 16.33
N LYS A 196 6.85 13.97 15.27
CA LYS A 196 8.18 14.16 14.71
C LYS A 196 8.40 15.59 14.25
N THR A 197 7.51 16.14 13.45
CA THR A 197 7.61 17.51 12.92
C THR A 197 7.66 18.53 14.06
N LEU A 198 6.75 18.43 15.03
CA LEU A 198 6.74 19.32 16.19
C LEU A 198 7.99 19.16 17.07
N THR A 199 8.49 17.94 17.25
CA THR A 199 9.73 17.68 18.00
C THR A 199 10.92 18.29 17.28
N ASP A 200 11.02 18.12 15.96
CA ASP A 200 12.11 18.66 15.16
C ASP A 200 12.10 20.20 15.17
N ALA A 201 10.91 20.81 15.20
CA ALA A 201 10.78 22.25 15.37
C ALA A 201 11.18 22.71 16.77
N PHE A 202 10.70 22.05 17.82
CA PHE A 202 11.04 22.35 19.21
C PHE A 202 12.56 22.29 19.43
N ARG A 203 13.22 21.25 18.91
CA ARG A 203 14.68 21.06 19.03
C ARG A 203 15.53 22.13 18.36
N ARG A 204 14.99 22.91 17.41
CA ARG A 204 15.71 24.06 16.83
C ARG A 204 15.85 25.21 17.83
N TYR A 205 14.94 25.27 18.80
CA TYR A 205 14.91 26.30 19.83
C TYR A 205 15.47 25.80 21.17
N ASP A 206 15.41 24.49 21.45
CA ASP A 206 15.99 23.85 22.64
C ASP A 206 17.50 23.60 22.44
N THR A 207 18.30 24.66 22.51
CA THR A 207 19.75 24.60 22.21
C THR A 207 20.58 23.89 23.29
N ASP A 208 20.07 23.81 24.51
CA ASP A 208 20.71 23.19 25.67
C ASP A 208 20.16 21.78 25.99
N ASN A 209 19.13 21.33 25.27
CA ASN A 209 18.50 20.01 25.42
C ASN A 209 17.94 19.77 26.83
N ASP A 210 17.45 20.82 27.49
CA ASP A 210 16.87 20.73 28.83
C ASP A 210 15.36 20.43 28.81
N GLY A 211 14.75 20.46 27.61
CA GLY A 211 13.33 20.24 27.40
C GLY A 211 12.46 21.48 27.59
N TRP A 212 13.05 22.67 27.66
CA TRP A 212 12.38 23.96 27.77
C TRP A 212 12.87 24.92 26.69
N ILE A 213 11.98 25.78 26.20
CA ILE A 213 12.33 26.86 25.27
C ILE A 213 11.78 28.18 25.78
N LEU A 214 12.58 29.23 25.68
CA LEU A 214 12.15 30.60 25.90
C LEU A 214 12.12 31.32 24.55
N ILE A 215 10.93 31.45 23.99
CA ILE A 215 10.68 32.12 22.71
C ILE A 215 9.75 33.31 22.91
N ASN A 216 9.95 34.36 22.11
CA ASN A 216 9.05 35.50 22.09
C ASN A 216 7.78 35.21 21.25
N TYR A 217 6.84 36.15 21.23
CA TYR A 217 5.57 35.98 20.52
C TYR A 217 5.74 35.73 19.01
N GLU A 218 6.64 36.45 18.34
CA GLU A 218 6.87 36.27 16.90
C GLU A 218 7.53 34.93 16.59
N GLN A 219 8.50 34.50 17.39
CA GLN A 219 9.13 33.19 17.27
C GLN A 219 8.13 32.06 17.50
N PHE A 220 7.17 32.23 18.42
CA PHE A 220 6.07 31.29 18.58
C PHE A 220 5.18 31.23 17.34
N LEU A 221 4.81 32.38 16.76
CA LEU A 221 4.03 32.41 15.51
C LEU A 221 4.80 31.75 14.36
N GLU A 222 6.09 32.03 14.21
CA GLU A 222 6.96 31.42 13.20
C GLU A 222 7.03 29.90 13.38
N LEU A 223 7.21 29.41 14.61
CA LEU A 223 7.17 27.98 14.93
C LEU A 223 5.82 27.37 14.50
N VAL A 224 4.68 27.99 14.81
CA VAL A 224 3.37 27.44 14.43
C VAL A 224 3.15 27.47 12.91
N VAL A 225 3.55 28.55 12.23
CA VAL A 225 3.32 28.72 10.79
C VAL A 225 4.20 27.79 9.95
N THR A 226 5.45 27.56 10.36
CA THR A 226 6.38 26.69 9.63
C THR A 226 6.10 25.19 9.79
N ASN A 227 5.22 24.81 10.72
CA ASN A 227 4.86 23.43 11.02
C ASN A 227 3.42 23.06 10.60
N ARG A 228 2.79 23.88 9.75
CA ARG A 228 1.47 23.62 9.16
C ARG A 228 1.56 23.13 7.72
#